data_AF-A0A2N0X6W1-F1
#
_entry.id   AF-A0A2N0X6W1-F1
#
_cell.length_a   1.000
_cell.length_b   1.000
_cell.length_c   1.000
_cell.angle_alpha   90.00
_cell.angle_beta   90.00
_cell.angle_gamma   90.00
#
_symmetry.space_group_name_H-M   'P 1'
#
loop_
_entity.id
_entity.type
_entity.pdbx_description
1 polymer ?
#
loop_
_entity_poly.entity_id
_entity_poly.type
_entity_poly.pdbx_seq_one_letter_code
_entity_poly.pdbx_strand_id
1 'polypeptide(L)' 'MSTFDIRNVIGALLGLYGLVLCACFFFLDPGVNPEDMAAKEASDNLWTGLGMVLVALMFFAWARLNPIRMENNDA' A
#
# COMPACT_ATOMS: atom_id res chain seq x y z
N MET A 1 -1.88 13.02 -14.23
CA MET A 1 -2.51 11.80 -13.70
C MET A 1 -4.00 12.06 -13.66
N SER A 2 -4.83 11.16 -14.22
CA SER A 2 -6.26 11.21 -13.94
C SER A 2 -6.47 10.83 -12.47
N THR A 3 -7.19 11.65 -11.71
CA THR A 3 -7.42 11.42 -10.27
C THR A 3 -8.31 10.19 -10.03
N PHE A 4 -9.20 9.86 -10.98
CA PHE A 4 -10.08 8.69 -10.95
C PHE A 4 -9.55 7.52 -11.80
N ASP A 5 -8.25 7.24 -11.71
CA ASP A 5 -7.67 5.99 -12.24
C ASP A 5 -7.63 4.95 -11.10
N ILE A 6 -8.20 3.76 -11.34
CA ILE A 6 -8.21 2.68 -10.35
C ILE A 6 -6.81 2.30 -9.86
N ARG A 7 -5.78 2.44 -10.72
CA ARG A 7 -4.39 2.15 -10.35
C ARG A 7 -3.85 3.14 -9.32
N ASN A 8 -4.25 4.41 -9.42
CA ASN A 8 -3.86 5.43 -8.44
C ASN A 8 -4.57 5.20 -7.10
N VAL A 9 -5.84 4.78 -7.11
CA VAL A 9 -6.59 4.45 -5.88
C VAL A 9 -5.97 3.24 -5.18
N ILE A 10 -5.74 2.15 -5.91
CA ILE A 10 -5.10 0.94 -5.35
C ILE A 10 -3.70 1.26 -4.84
N GLY A 11 -2.89 1.98 -5.62
CA GLY A 11 -1.55 2.40 -5.22
C GLY A 11 -1.55 3.25 -3.95
N ALA A 12 -2.48 4.21 -3.83
CA ALA A 12 -2.59 5.07 -2.65
C ALA A 12 -3.01 4.29 -1.40
N LEU A 13 -3.99 3.39 -1.51
CA LEU A 13 -4.42 2.57 -0.39
C LEU A 13 -3.31 1.61 0.09
N LEU A 14 -2.66 0.90 -0.84
CA LEU A 14 -1.54 0.02 -0.51
C LEU A 14 -0.36 0.81 0.07
N GLY A 15 -0.02 1.96 -0.50
CA GLY A 15 1.06 2.80 -0.02
C GLY A 15 0.81 3.34 1.38
N LEU A 16 -0.40 3.84 1.65
CA LEU A 16 -0.79 4.33 2.96
C LEU A 16 -0.73 3.22 4.01
N TYR A 17 -1.34 2.07 3.74
CA TYR A 17 -1.29 0.93 4.67
C TYR A 17 0.14 0.39 4.86
N GLY A 18 0.93 0.32 3.79
CA GLY A 18 2.32 -0.10 3.87
C GLY A 18 3.17 0.81 4.76
N LEU A 19 2.98 2.13 4.66
CA LEU A 19 3.63 3.10 5.53
C LEU A 19 3.17 2.97 6.99
N VAL A 20 1.88 2.75 7.22
CA VAL A 20 1.34 2.48 8.56
C VAL A 20 1.99 1.24 9.18
N LEU A 21 2.11 0.13 8.42
CA LEU A 21 2.78 -1.08 8.92
C LEU A 21 4.27 -0.87 9.21
N CYS A 22 4.97 -0.12 8.37
CA CYS A 22 6.36 0.27 8.65
C CYS A 22 6.44 1.09 9.96
N ALA A 23 5.50 2.02 10.19
CA ALA A 23 5.43 2.76 11.43
C ALA A 23 5.12 1.86 12.64
N CYS A 24 4.23 0.88 12.49
CA CYS A 24 3.94 -0.08 13.56
C CYS A 24 5.19 -0.85 14.02
N PHE A 25 6.09 -1.23 13.10
CA PHE A 25 7.36 -1.86 13.46
C PHE A 25 8.22 -1.00 14.40
N PHE A 26 8.27 0.31 14.19
CA PHE A 26 9.11 1.20 14.99
C PHE A 26 8.45 1.70 16.29
N PHE A 27 7.11 1.78 16.31
CA PHE A 27 6.41 2.53 17.36
C PHE A 27 5.38 1.72 18.15
N LEU A 28 5.01 0.52 17.70
CA LEU A 28 3.94 -0.27 18.31
C LEU A 28 4.42 -1.66 18.73
N ASP A 29 3.85 -2.16 19.83
CA ASP A 29 3.99 -3.55 20.25
C ASP A 29 3.22 -4.45 19.26
N PRO A 30 3.85 -5.49 18.68
CA PRO A 30 3.18 -6.41 17.74
C PRO A 30 2.09 -7.28 18.41
N GLY A 31 2.06 -7.32 19.74
CA GLY A 31 1.07 -8.02 20.55
C GLY A 31 1.28 -9.53 20.52
N VAL A 32 0.17 -10.25 20.69
CA VAL A 32 0.15 -11.72 20.76
C VAL A 32 -0.81 -12.30 19.74
N ASN A 33 -0.59 -13.56 19.39
CA ASN A 33 -1.52 -14.36 18.61
C ASN A 33 -2.73 -14.73 19.49
N PRO A 34 -3.97 -14.50 19.02
CA PRO A 34 -5.15 -14.74 19.84
C PRO A 34 -5.48 -16.22 20.05
N GLU A 35 -4.89 -17.12 19.24
CA GLU A 35 -5.17 -18.56 19.30
C GLU A 35 -4.36 -19.27 20.40
N ASP A 36 -3.09 -18.89 20.57
CA ASP A 36 -2.14 -19.56 21.46
C ASP A 36 -1.43 -18.60 22.44
N MET A 37 -1.75 -17.30 22.39
CA MET A 37 -1.14 -16.24 23.19
C MET A 37 0.37 -16.08 22.99
N ALA A 38 0.93 -16.64 21.91
CA ALA A 38 2.35 -16.49 21.59
C ALA A 38 2.68 -15.05 21.16
N ALA A 39 3.86 -14.56 21.54
CA ALA A 39 4.34 -13.25 21.11
C ALA A 39 4.48 -13.19 19.58
N LYS A 40 4.04 -12.08 18.99
CA LYS A 40 4.23 -11.80 17.57
C LYS A 40 5.59 -11.15 17.33
N GLU A 41 6.15 -11.41 16.16
CA GLU A 41 7.40 -10.78 15.74
C GLU A 41 7.09 -9.41 15.12
N ALA A 42 7.73 -8.35 15.62
CA ALA A 42 7.57 -7.00 15.07
C ALA A 42 7.93 -6.95 13.58
N SER A 43 8.89 -7.78 13.14
CA SER A 43 9.34 -7.86 11.76
C SER A 43 8.24 -8.22 10.76
N ASP A 44 7.14 -8.84 11.20
CA ASP A 44 6.01 -9.19 10.33
C ASP A 44 5.37 -7.94 9.73
N ASN A 45 5.22 -6.88 10.54
CA ASN A 45 4.73 -5.58 10.08
C ASN A 45 5.70 -4.95 9.08
N LEU A 46 7.01 -5.05 9.33
CA LEU A 46 8.03 -4.45 8.46
C LEU A 46 8.05 -5.10 7.08
N TRP A 47 8.14 -6.42 7.00
CA TRP A 47 8.20 -7.13 5.72
C TRP A 47 6.91 -6.99 4.92
N THR A 48 5.75 -7.08 5.58
CA THR A 48 4.46 -6.85 4.94
C THR A 48 4.35 -5.41 4.43
N GLY A 49 4.72 -4.43 5.26
CA GLY A 49 4.70 -3.02 4.91
C GLY A 49 5.60 -2.68 3.71
N LEU A 50 6.84 -3.18 3.70
CA LEU A 50 7.77 -3.00 2.59
C LEU A 50 7.23 -3.61 1.29
N GLY A 51 6.62 -4.80 1.35
CA GLY A 51 5.95 -5.41 0.21
C GLY A 51 4.82 -4.54 -0.36
N MET A 52 3.95 -4.03 0.51
CA MET A 52 2.85 -3.14 0.10
C MET A 52 3.35 -1.84 -0.51
N VAL A 53 4.39 -1.21 0.06
CA VAL A 53 5.02 0.01 -0.49
C VAL A 53 5.61 -0.28 -1.87
N LEU A 54 6.32 -1.39 -2.04
CA LEU A 54 6.90 -1.77 -3.32
C LEU A 54 5.83 -1.97 -4.41
N VAL A 55 4.73 -2.66 -4.08
CA VAL A 55 3.59 -2.81 -5.02
C VAL A 55 2.93 -1.47 -5.32
N ALA A 56 2.75 -0.60 -4.32
CA ALA A 56 2.21 0.74 -4.54
C ALA A 56 3.06 1.57 -5.53
N LEU A 57 4.38 1.53 -5.38
CA LEU A 57 5.32 2.17 -6.30
C LEU A 57 5.19 1.60 -7.72
N MET A 58 5.02 0.28 -7.87
CA MET A 58 4.76 -0.34 -9.17
C MET A 58 3.45 0.16 -9.81
N PHE A 59 2.38 0.29 -9.02
CA PHE A 59 1.09 0.80 -9.50
C PHE A 59 1.19 2.25 -9.97
N PHE A 60 1.86 3.11 -9.19
CA PHE A 60 2.08 4.51 -9.58
C PHE A 60 2.98 4.62 -10.81
N ALA A 61 4.04 3.82 -10.88
CA ALA A 61 4.90 3.75 -12.06
C ALA A 61 4.09 3.33 -13.30
N TRP A 62 3.26 2.30 -13.19
CA TRP A 62 2.42 1.85 -14.30
C TRP A 62 1.39 2.91 -14.73
N ALA A 63 0.71 3.55 -13.79
CA ALA A 63 -0.20 4.66 -14.07
C ALA A 63 0.50 5.84 -14.78
N ARG A 64 1.75 6.10 -14.40
CA ARG A 64 2.57 7.17 -14.98
C ARG A 64 3.11 6.83 -16.37
N LEU A 65 3.45 5.56 -16.61
CA LEU A 65 4.02 5.08 -17.87
C LEU A 65 2.95 4.78 -18.92
N ASN A 66 1.75 4.38 -18.52
CA ASN A 66 0.65 4.06 -19.41
C ASN A 66 -0.62 4.85 -19.04
N PRO A 67 -0.68 6.15 -19.35
CA PRO A 67 -1.80 7.01 -18.98
C PRO A 67 -3.06 6.68 -19.79
N ILE A 68 -4.21 6.61 -19.10
CA ILE A 68 -5.52 6.45 -19.75
C ILE A 68 -5.88 7.75 -20.48
N ARG A 69 -6.28 7.65 -21.74
CA ARG A 69 -6.81 8.76 -22.52
C ARG A 69 -8.32 8.82 -22.30
N MET A 70 -8.81 9.94 -21.81
CA MET A 70 -10.25 10.20 -21.72
C MET A 70 -10.67 10.76 -23.08
N GLU A 71 -11.65 10.14 -23.73
CA GLU A 71 -12.31 10.73 -24.90
C GLU A 71 -13.18 11.89 -24.39
N ASN A 72 -12.81 13.12 -24.71
CA ASN A 72 -13.69 14.26 -24.48
C ASN A 72 -14.75 14.22 -25.58
N ASN A 73 -15.92 13.67 -25.29
CA ASN A 73 -17.08 13.80 -26.16
C ASN A 73 -17.63 15.21 -26.01
N ASP A 74 -16.96 16.17 -26.66
CA ASP A 74 -17.42 17.55 -26.77
C ASP A 74 -18.58 17.56 -27.79
N ALA A 75 -19.80 17.44 -27.27
CA ALA A 75 -21.06 17.63 -27.99
C ALA A 75 -21.53 19.09 -27.88
#